data_AF-A0A534MFN0-F1
#
_entry.id   AF-A0A534MFN0-F1
#
_cell.length_a   1.000
_cell.length_b   1.000
_cell.length_c   1.000
_cell.angle_alpha   90.00
_cell.angle_beta   90.00
_cell.angle_gamma   90.00
#
_symmetry.space_group_name_H-M   'P 1'
#
loop_
_entity.id
_entity.type
_entity.pdbx_description
1 polymer ?
#
loop_
_entity_poly.entity_id
_entity_poly.type
_entity_poly.pdbx_seq_one_letter_code
_entity_poly.pdbx_strand_id
1 'polypeptide(L)'
;MGMNPAETLQPDETHAILSGALRELEGVGARLEGWTADNTFTPFGKRRVVRYELEARLAGGPDVRRYRWVGKFYDRDDDARRVATVLRELGSNGQVESCLAVPSVLAYHAPRRLLLLTYESGESMTTAMAQDTQKIFAAIGRTLATLHALPIAPTRTIFPNAVLEDVRPRVRDLCERFPSEAGSLESAIDALERDAPPFPSAPSFVHGDFGPANLLWRAGHVVVLDFDKCALGDPACDLGNLFAQLFRTTIKRPEILRDFPSARATVLQSYIRWSPIDSDLDSRIAWYERVTLLRKIHGLLFSKSRDPHPEAVRQRQAEAVQLLRME
;
A
#
# COMPACT_ATOMS: atom_id res chain seq x y z
N MET A 1 -25.77 14.49 14.69
CA MET A 1 -25.99 13.13 14.16
C MET A 1 -24.93 12.87 13.10
N GLY A 2 -23.83 12.20 13.45
CA GLY A 2 -22.80 11.86 12.47
C GLY A 2 -23.31 10.73 11.59
N MET A 3 -23.51 10.99 10.30
CA MET A 3 -23.86 9.94 9.33
C MET A 3 -22.78 8.86 9.36
N ASN A 4 -23.22 7.60 9.40
CA ASN A 4 -22.35 6.44 9.36
C ASN A 4 -21.60 6.43 8.01
N PRO A 5 -20.25 6.41 7.97
CA PRO A 5 -19.51 6.36 6.71
C PRO A 5 -19.76 5.06 5.93
N ALA A 6 -20.34 4.05 6.59
CA ALA A 6 -20.72 2.77 6.00
C ALA A 6 -22.07 2.79 5.25
N GLU A 7 -22.87 3.86 5.34
CA GLU A 7 -24.11 3.93 4.57
C GLU A 7 -23.82 4.10 3.08
N THR A 8 -24.50 3.30 2.27
CA THR A 8 -24.45 3.43 0.81
C THR A 8 -25.01 4.80 0.45
N LEU A 9 -24.22 5.58 -0.31
CA LEU A 9 -24.67 6.88 -0.79
C LEU A 9 -25.93 6.72 -1.63
N GLN A 10 -26.89 7.62 -1.45
CA GLN A 10 -28.06 7.65 -2.32
C GLN A 10 -27.61 7.95 -3.76
N PRO A 11 -28.31 7.42 -4.79
CA PRO A 11 -27.93 7.64 -6.19
C PRO A 11 -27.80 9.12 -6.56
N ASP A 12 -28.73 9.97 -6.10
CA ASP A 12 -28.72 11.41 -6.39
C ASP A 12 -27.51 12.12 -5.78
N GLU A 13 -27.16 11.77 -4.54
CA GLU A 13 -25.97 12.30 -3.87
C GLU A 13 -24.69 11.87 -4.60
N THR A 14 -24.61 10.59 -4.99
CA THR A 14 -23.48 10.06 -5.76
C THR A 14 -23.35 10.78 -7.10
N HIS A 15 -24.47 10.96 -7.83
CA HIS A 15 -24.49 11.66 -9.11
C HIS A 15 -24.00 13.11 -8.97
N ALA A 16 -24.43 13.82 -7.91
CA ALA A 16 -24.00 15.19 -7.65
C ALA A 16 -22.49 15.28 -7.37
N ILE A 17 -21.95 14.39 -6.52
CA ILE A 17 -20.51 14.34 -6.20
C ILE A 17 -19.69 14.05 -7.47
N LEU A 18 -20.06 13.02 -8.24
CA LEU A 18 -19.35 12.65 -9.47
C LEU A 18 -19.42 13.77 -10.52
N SER A 19 -20.58 14.42 -10.67
CA SER A 19 -20.74 15.54 -11.59
C SER A 19 -19.90 16.75 -11.18
N GLY A 20 -19.77 17.03 -9.88
CA GLY A 20 -18.90 18.09 -9.36
C GLY A 20 -17.44 17.83 -9.71
N ALA A 21 -16.94 16.64 -9.37
CA ALA A 21 -15.57 16.22 -9.69
C ALA A 21 -15.28 16.24 -11.20
N LEU A 22 -16.26 15.83 -12.03
CA LEU A 22 -16.12 15.85 -13.49
C LEU A 22 -15.94 17.28 -14.02
N ARG A 23 -16.68 18.24 -13.48
CA ARG A 23 -16.57 19.65 -13.88
C ARG A 23 -15.27 20.29 -13.42
N GLU A 24 -14.73 19.86 -12.28
CA GLU A 24 -13.40 20.28 -11.84
C GLU A 24 -12.31 19.73 -12.78
N LEU A 25 -12.45 18.49 -13.24
CA LEU A 25 -11.49 17.84 -14.14
C LEU A 25 -11.53 18.37 -15.58
N GLU A 26 -12.73 18.47 -16.16
CA GLU A 26 -12.93 18.70 -17.60
C GLU A 26 -13.54 20.08 -17.92
N GLY A 27 -13.85 20.87 -16.89
CA GLY A 27 -14.44 22.21 -16.99
C GLY A 27 -15.96 22.24 -16.80
N VAL A 28 -16.49 23.45 -16.56
CA VAL A 28 -17.89 23.69 -16.13
C VAL A 28 -18.93 23.15 -17.10
N GLY A 29 -18.62 23.09 -18.40
CA GLY A 29 -19.53 22.58 -19.43
C GLY A 29 -19.58 21.05 -19.55
N ALA A 30 -18.77 20.31 -18.79
CA ALA A 30 -18.84 18.86 -18.77
C ALA A 30 -20.13 18.37 -18.09
N ARG A 31 -20.78 17.39 -18.72
CA ARG A 31 -22.04 16.79 -18.25
C ARG A 31 -21.88 15.29 -18.07
N LEU A 32 -22.20 14.81 -16.88
CA LEU A 32 -22.32 13.38 -16.59
C LEU A 32 -23.62 12.86 -17.21
N GLU A 33 -23.53 11.90 -18.14
CA GLU A 33 -24.69 11.28 -18.78
C GLU A 33 -25.17 10.04 -18.00
N GLY A 34 -24.22 9.26 -17.49
CA GLY A 34 -24.50 8.06 -16.72
C GLY A 34 -23.32 7.61 -15.89
N TRP A 35 -23.59 6.79 -14.88
CA TRP A 35 -22.56 6.13 -14.11
C TRP A 35 -23.05 4.79 -13.55
N THR A 36 -22.13 3.87 -13.34
CA THR A 36 -22.36 2.63 -12.59
C THR A 36 -21.36 2.53 -11.45
N ALA A 37 -21.73 1.80 -10.38
CA ALA A 37 -20.88 1.60 -9.22
C ALA A 37 -20.74 0.11 -8.90
N ASP A 38 -19.50 -0.35 -8.83
CA ASP A 38 -19.14 -1.68 -8.34
C ASP A 38 -18.73 -1.55 -6.87
N ASN A 39 -19.68 -1.86 -5.98
CA ASN A 39 -19.47 -1.88 -4.52
C ASN A 39 -18.76 -3.16 -4.05
N THR A 40 -18.57 -4.14 -4.93
CA THR A 40 -17.89 -5.41 -4.65
C THR A 40 -16.44 -5.43 -5.11
N PHE A 41 -15.98 -4.31 -5.69
CA PHE A 41 -14.64 -4.15 -6.26
C PHE A 41 -13.52 -4.60 -5.30
N THR A 42 -13.66 -4.31 -4.01
CA THR A 42 -12.81 -4.89 -2.96
C THR A 42 -13.70 -5.68 -1.98
N PRO A 43 -13.84 -7.02 -2.14
CA PRO A 43 -14.74 -7.82 -1.32
C PRO A 43 -14.24 -7.95 0.13
N PHE A 44 -12.93 -7.78 0.33
CA PHE A 44 -12.28 -7.83 1.64
C PHE A 44 -11.35 -6.63 1.79
N GLY A 45 -11.33 -6.03 2.98
CA GLY A 45 -10.54 -4.83 3.26
C GLY A 45 -11.01 -4.15 4.54
N LYS A 46 -10.17 -3.26 5.09
CA LYS A 46 -10.56 -2.45 6.25
C LYS A 46 -11.44 -1.26 5.89
N ARG A 47 -11.44 -0.86 4.62
CA ARG A 47 -12.13 0.33 4.10
C ARG A 47 -13.04 -0.06 2.94
N ARG A 48 -14.15 0.66 2.80
CA ARG A 48 -15.05 0.54 1.66
C ARG A 48 -14.43 1.26 0.46
N VAL A 49 -14.26 0.53 -0.63
CA VAL A 49 -13.77 1.04 -1.92
C VAL A 49 -14.80 0.73 -2.99
N VAL A 50 -15.16 1.73 -3.78
CA VAL A 50 -16.14 1.62 -4.86
C VAL A 50 -15.47 2.00 -6.17
N ARG A 51 -15.60 1.16 -7.21
CA ARG A 51 -15.20 1.55 -8.57
C ARG A 51 -16.39 2.15 -9.29
N TYR A 52 -16.18 3.30 -9.92
CA TYR A 52 -17.18 3.96 -10.74
C TYR A 52 -16.76 3.93 -12.21
N GLU A 53 -17.70 3.55 -13.08
CA GLU A 53 -17.59 3.74 -14.53
C GLU A 53 -18.53 4.90 -14.90
N LEU A 54 -18.01 5.95 -15.54
CA LEU A 54 -18.75 7.16 -15.86
C LEU A 54 -18.77 7.36 -17.38
N GLU A 55 -19.90 7.84 -17.90
CA GLU A 55 -20.05 8.32 -19.27
C GLU A 55 -20.39 9.80 -19.23
N ALA A 56 -19.59 10.63 -19.90
CA ALA A 56 -19.71 12.08 -19.83
C ALA A 56 -19.50 12.74 -21.19
N ARG A 57 -20.22 13.85 -21.42
CA ARG A 57 -20.08 14.69 -22.60
C ARG A 57 -19.35 15.97 -22.26
N LEU A 58 -18.36 16.33 -23.07
CA LEU A 58 -17.59 17.56 -22.90
C LEU A 58 -18.22 18.75 -23.62
N ALA A 59 -17.90 19.95 -23.17
CA ALA A 59 -18.36 21.18 -23.80
C ALA A 59 -17.90 21.25 -25.27
N GLY A 60 -18.85 21.41 -26.20
CA GLY A 60 -18.55 21.62 -27.63
C GLY A 60 -18.21 20.36 -28.44
N GLY A 61 -18.25 19.17 -27.83
CA GLY A 61 -18.03 17.89 -28.53
C GLY A 61 -19.28 17.01 -28.56
N PRO A 62 -19.56 16.29 -29.67
CA PRO A 62 -20.65 15.31 -29.70
C PRO A 62 -20.29 14.01 -28.96
N ASP A 63 -19.00 13.78 -28.71
CA ASP A 63 -18.49 12.50 -28.23
C ASP A 63 -18.64 12.31 -26.72
N VAL A 64 -19.11 11.12 -26.36
CA VAL A 64 -19.18 10.64 -24.98
C VAL A 64 -17.83 10.02 -24.60
N ARG A 65 -17.19 10.57 -23.57
CA ARG A 65 -15.98 10.02 -22.96
C ARG A 65 -16.32 9.11 -21.80
N ARG A 66 -15.52 8.06 -21.64
CA ARG A 66 -15.62 7.10 -20.53
C ARG A 66 -14.50 7.31 -19.52
N TYR A 67 -14.87 7.32 -18.25
CA TYR A 67 -13.92 7.45 -17.14
C TYR A 67 -14.08 6.29 -16.18
N ARG A 68 -12.95 5.93 -15.55
CA ARG A 68 -12.89 4.95 -14.47
C ARG A 68 -12.31 5.60 -13.24
N TRP A 69 -13.08 5.67 -12.18
CA TRP A 69 -12.69 6.31 -10.92
C TRP A 69 -12.84 5.34 -9.74
N VAL A 70 -12.14 5.65 -8.65
CA VAL A 70 -12.20 4.91 -7.40
C VAL A 70 -12.62 5.86 -6.28
N GLY A 71 -13.66 5.49 -5.54
CA GLY A 71 -14.03 6.16 -4.30
C GLY A 71 -13.58 5.38 -3.08
N LYS A 72 -12.73 5.98 -2.26
CA LYS A 72 -12.31 5.45 -0.95
C LYS A 72 -13.02 6.19 0.18
N PHE A 73 -13.71 5.45 1.05
CA PHE A 73 -14.38 5.99 2.23
C PHE A 73 -13.53 5.77 3.47
N TYR A 74 -13.39 6.82 4.29
CA TYR A 74 -12.57 6.80 5.50
C TYR A 74 -13.42 6.94 6.77
N ASP A 75 -13.00 6.24 7.83
CA ASP A 75 -13.60 6.38 9.16
C ASP A 75 -13.22 7.70 9.82
N ARG A 76 -12.05 8.25 9.47
CA ARG A 76 -11.56 9.51 10.01
C ARG A 76 -11.32 10.49 8.89
N ASP A 77 -11.83 11.68 9.08
CA ASP A 77 -11.75 12.76 8.12
C ASP A 77 -10.31 13.25 7.89
N ASP A 78 -9.51 13.28 8.97
CA ASP A 78 -8.09 13.62 8.90
C ASP A 78 -7.27 12.60 8.08
N ASP A 79 -7.69 11.33 8.05
CA ASP A 79 -7.02 10.32 7.24
C ASP A 79 -7.24 10.58 5.74
N ALA A 80 -8.49 10.87 5.34
CA ALA A 80 -8.82 11.20 3.95
C ALA A 80 -8.09 12.46 3.47
N ARG A 81 -8.09 13.53 4.29
CA ARG A 81 -7.36 14.76 3.98
C ARG A 81 -5.87 14.53 3.80
N ARG A 82 -5.24 13.81 4.74
CA ARG A 82 -3.80 13.54 4.70
C ARG A 82 -3.42 12.83 3.40
N VAL A 83 -4.15 11.79 3.03
CA VAL A 83 -3.89 11.04 1.80
C VAL A 83 -4.12 11.90 0.56
N ALA A 84 -5.20 12.71 0.55
CA ALA A 84 -5.46 13.64 -0.55
C ALA A 84 -4.34 14.67 -0.73
N THR A 85 -3.81 15.24 0.36
CA THR A 85 -2.69 16.19 0.31
C THR A 85 -1.45 15.53 -0.28
N VAL A 86 -1.07 14.35 0.22
CA VAL A 86 0.11 13.61 -0.28
C VAL A 86 -0.03 13.27 -1.75
N LEU A 87 -1.19 12.77 -2.20
CA LEU A 87 -1.40 12.43 -3.61
C LEU A 87 -1.38 13.66 -4.53
N ARG A 88 -1.85 14.83 -4.05
CA ARG A 88 -1.73 16.08 -4.81
C ARG A 88 -0.27 16.54 -4.93
N GLU A 89 0.50 16.43 -3.85
CA GLU A 89 1.94 16.76 -3.89
C GLU A 89 2.70 15.82 -4.83
N LEU A 90 2.41 14.51 -4.79
CA LEU A 90 2.96 13.52 -5.71
C LEU A 90 2.62 13.83 -7.17
N GLY A 91 1.34 14.11 -7.46
CA GLY A 91 0.90 14.45 -8.82
C GLY A 91 1.43 15.79 -9.35
N SER A 92 1.91 16.68 -8.47
CA SER A 92 2.50 17.95 -8.88
C SER A 92 4.02 17.87 -9.08
N ASN A 93 4.63 16.70 -8.79
CA ASN A 93 6.07 16.54 -8.82
C ASN A 93 6.52 15.80 -10.10
N GLY A 94 7.10 16.53 -11.05
CA GLY A 94 7.50 15.99 -12.35
C GLY A 94 8.54 14.86 -12.30
N GLN A 95 9.25 14.66 -11.17
CA GLN A 95 10.13 13.49 -11.01
C GLN A 95 9.33 12.17 -10.96
N VAL A 96 8.12 12.21 -10.38
CA VAL A 96 7.23 11.05 -10.25
C VAL A 96 6.85 10.53 -11.63
N GLU A 97 6.35 11.38 -12.52
CA GLU A 97 5.83 11.01 -13.85
C GLU A 97 6.82 10.23 -14.71
N SER A 98 8.13 10.48 -14.53
CA SER A 98 9.20 9.81 -15.28
C SER A 98 9.53 8.41 -14.78
N CYS A 99 9.23 8.09 -13.52
CA CYS A 99 9.72 6.89 -12.83
C CYS A 99 8.61 5.96 -12.33
N LEU A 100 7.46 6.50 -11.92
CA LEU A 100 6.32 5.74 -11.43
C LEU A 100 4.99 6.46 -11.77
N ALA A 101 3.88 5.76 -11.56
CA ALA A 101 2.56 6.38 -11.61
C ALA A 101 1.85 6.23 -10.25
N VAL A 102 0.99 7.17 -9.92
CA VAL A 102 0.14 7.16 -8.73
C VAL A 102 -1.27 7.61 -9.09
N PRO A 103 -2.31 7.21 -8.33
CA PRO A 103 -3.65 7.73 -8.53
C PRO A 103 -3.72 9.26 -8.33
N SER A 104 -4.36 9.97 -9.24
CA SER A 104 -4.60 11.41 -9.11
C SER A 104 -5.85 11.68 -8.27
N VAL A 105 -5.82 12.73 -7.44
CA VAL A 105 -6.99 13.17 -6.68
C VAL A 105 -7.93 13.93 -7.59
N LEU A 106 -9.16 13.42 -7.74
CA LEU A 106 -10.22 14.04 -8.53
C LEU A 106 -11.07 14.96 -7.67
N ALA A 107 -11.42 14.51 -6.48
CA ALA A 107 -12.18 15.30 -5.51
C ALA A 107 -12.05 14.71 -4.11
N TYR A 108 -12.31 15.54 -3.10
CA TYR A 108 -12.46 15.10 -1.72
C TYR A 108 -13.76 15.69 -1.15
N HIS A 109 -14.69 14.80 -0.77
CA HIS A 109 -16.00 15.17 -0.24
C HIS A 109 -16.05 14.93 1.28
N ALA A 110 -15.75 16.00 2.04
CA ALA A 110 -15.63 15.96 3.50
C ALA A 110 -16.87 15.39 4.23
N PRO A 111 -18.13 15.74 3.89
CA PRO A 111 -19.30 15.23 4.61
C PRO A 111 -19.43 13.71 4.61
N ARG A 112 -18.88 13.04 3.57
CA ARG A 112 -18.86 11.58 3.45
C ARG A 112 -17.48 10.97 3.68
N ARG A 113 -16.47 11.78 4.01
CA ARG A 113 -15.05 11.36 4.12
C ARG A 113 -14.62 10.53 2.91
N LEU A 114 -15.05 10.97 1.73
CA LEU A 114 -14.86 10.26 0.47
C LEU A 114 -13.73 10.93 -0.31
N LEU A 115 -12.72 10.15 -0.67
CA LEU A 115 -11.67 10.54 -1.61
C LEU A 115 -11.94 9.88 -2.96
N LEU A 116 -12.15 10.70 -4.00
CA LEU A 116 -12.26 10.25 -5.38
C LEU A 116 -10.91 10.33 -6.07
N LEU A 117 -10.50 9.22 -6.67
CA LEU A 117 -9.22 9.03 -7.33
C LEU A 117 -9.41 8.51 -8.76
N THR A 118 -8.41 8.70 -9.62
CA THR A 118 -8.35 7.97 -10.89
C THR A 118 -8.27 6.46 -10.63
N TYR A 119 -8.90 5.67 -11.49
CA TYR A 119 -8.64 4.23 -11.53
C TYR A 119 -7.37 3.98 -12.32
N GLU A 120 -6.39 3.37 -11.67
CA GLU A 120 -5.15 3.01 -12.33
C GLU A 120 -5.24 1.60 -12.95
N SER A 121 -5.01 1.54 -14.26
CA SER A 121 -4.85 0.26 -14.96
C SER A 121 -3.46 -0.32 -14.77
N GLY A 122 -3.32 -1.63 -14.91
CA GLY A 122 -2.05 -2.33 -14.85
C GLY A 122 -2.23 -3.79 -14.51
N GLU A 123 -1.21 -4.58 -14.82
CA GLU A 123 -1.13 -5.97 -14.39
C GLU A 123 -0.74 -6.04 -12.91
N SER A 124 -1.32 -6.97 -12.15
CA SER A 124 -0.90 -7.19 -10.76
C SER A 124 0.59 -7.54 -10.70
N MET A 125 1.32 -6.95 -9.76
CA MET A 125 2.78 -7.15 -9.65
C MET A 125 3.19 -8.62 -9.57
N THR A 126 2.39 -9.47 -8.91
CA THR A 126 2.66 -10.92 -8.83
C THR A 126 2.65 -11.61 -10.19
N THR A 127 1.76 -11.22 -11.10
CA THR A 127 1.67 -11.80 -12.44
C THR A 127 2.79 -11.28 -13.33
N ALA A 128 3.08 -9.98 -13.25
CA ALA A 128 4.17 -9.35 -13.99
C ALA A 128 5.53 -9.98 -13.61
N MET A 129 5.77 -10.16 -12.31
CA MET A 129 6.97 -10.82 -11.79
C MET A 129 7.17 -12.24 -12.32
N ALA A 130 6.11 -12.97 -12.66
CA ALA A 130 6.23 -14.31 -13.21
C ALA A 130 6.78 -14.32 -14.67
N GLN A 131 6.80 -13.17 -15.35
CA GLN A 131 7.18 -13.03 -16.75
C GLN A 131 8.60 -12.48 -16.94
N ASP A 132 8.94 -11.39 -16.25
CA ASP A 132 10.25 -10.71 -16.37
C ASP A 132 10.69 -10.16 -14.99
N THR A 133 11.29 -11.04 -14.18
CA THR A 133 11.65 -10.73 -12.79
C THR A 133 12.68 -9.61 -12.68
N GLN A 134 13.76 -9.65 -13.46
CA GLN A 134 14.90 -8.76 -13.25
C GLN A 134 14.56 -7.30 -13.55
N LYS A 135 13.88 -7.02 -14.68
CA LYS A 135 13.49 -5.65 -15.05
C LYS A 135 12.50 -5.08 -14.04
N ILE A 136 11.56 -5.89 -13.57
CA ILE A 136 10.56 -5.48 -12.60
C ILE A 136 11.19 -5.17 -11.24
N PHE A 137 12.07 -6.04 -10.74
CA PHE A 137 12.77 -5.78 -9.48
C PHE A 137 13.67 -4.55 -9.54
N ALA A 138 14.35 -4.32 -10.66
CA ALA A 138 15.12 -3.11 -10.87
C ALA A 138 14.21 -1.87 -10.87
N ALA A 139 13.05 -1.93 -11.54
CA ALA A 139 12.06 -0.84 -11.54
C ALA A 139 11.53 -0.57 -10.13
N ILE A 140 11.23 -1.60 -9.34
CA ILE A 140 10.78 -1.47 -7.95
C ILE A 140 11.82 -0.73 -7.10
N GLY A 141 13.10 -1.12 -7.18
CA GLY A 141 14.17 -0.45 -6.43
C GLY A 141 14.32 1.02 -6.81
N ARG A 142 14.20 1.34 -8.10
CA ARG A 142 14.21 2.73 -8.59
C ARG A 142 13.00 3.52 -8.10
N THR A 143 11.80 2.92 -8.11
CA THR A 143 10.57 3.56 -7.60
C THR A 143 10.69 3.92 -6.12
N LEU A 144 11.22 3.03 -5.28
CA LEU A 144 11.46 3.32 -3.87
C LEU A 144 12.45 4.46 -3.68
N ALA A 145 13.58 4.44 -4.42
CA ALA A 145 14.56 5.52 -4.35
C ALA A 145 13.95 6.87 -4.77
N THR A 146 13.15 6.88 -5.83
CA THR A 146 12.41 8.08 -6.25
C THR A 146 11.47 8.56 -5.15
N LEU A 147 10.63 7.69 -4.57
CA LEU A 147 9.71 8.08 -3.51
C LEU A 147 10.44 8.64 -2.28
N HIS A 148 11.51 7.98 -1.84
CA HIS A 148 12.27 8.39 -0.64
C HIS A 148 13.06 9.69 -0.83
N ALA A 149 13.33 10.08 -2.08
CA ALA A 149 13.99 11.34 -2.42
C ALA A 149 13.02 12.53 -2.54
N LEU A 150 11.70 12.29 -2.54
CA LEU A 150 10.72 13.37 -2.65
C LEU A 150 10.70 14.22 -1.38
N PRO A 151 10.67 15.56 -1.49
CA PRO A 151 10.58 16.47 -0.36
C PRO A 151 9.14 16.59 0.15
N ILE A 152 8.47 15.47 0.37
CA ILE A 152 7.10 15.39 0.89
C ILE A 152 7.18 15.07 2.38
N ALA A 153 6.51 15.86 3.21
CA ALA A 153 6.54 15.70 4.66
C ALA A 153 5.12 15.46 5.20
N PRO A 154 4.63 14.21 5.22
CA PRO A 154 3.35 13.90 5.84
C PRO A 154 3.36 14.25 7.32
N THR A 155 2.20 14.60 7.87
CA THR A 155 2.05 14.91 9.31
C THR A 155 2.30 13.71 10.23
N ARG A 156 2.21 12.50 9.70
CA ARG A 156 2.46 11.26 10.43
C ARG A 156 3.94 10.91 10.38
N THR A 157 4.49 10.50 11.52
CA THR A 157 5.86 9.96 11.61
C THR A 157 5.83 8.51 12.11
N ILE A 158 6.66 7.64 11.56
CA ILE A 158 6.87 6.26 12.02
C ILE A 158 8.20 6.19 12.77
N PHE A 159 8.12 6.02 14.09
CA PHE A 159 9.29 5.83 14.93
C PHE A 159 9.56 4.35 15.21
N PRO A 160 10.83 3.90 15.29
CA PRO A 160 11.18 2.52 15.64
C PRO A 160 10.55 2.04 16.96
N ASN A 161 10.49 2.89 17.99
CA ASN A 161 9.83 2.56 19.26
C ASN A 161 8.33 2.30 19.10
N ALA A 162 7.61 3.12 18.32
CA ALA A 162 6.19 2.91 18.02
C ALA A 162 5.96 1.61 17.21
N VAL A 163 6.94 1.22 16.40
CA VAL A 163 6.93 -0.06 15.68
C VAL A 163 7.08 -1.24 16.65
N LEU A 164 7.95 -1.13 17.66
CA LEU A 164 8.07 -2.11 18.74
C LEU A 164 6.80 -2.20 19.59
N GLU A 165 6.24 -1.07 20.03
CA GLU A 165 5.01 -1.07 20.82
C GLU A 165 3.82 -1.73 20.09
N ASP A 166 3.80 -1.63 18.77
CA ASP A 166 2.82 -2.36 17.96
C ASP A 166 3.10 -3.87 17.90
N VAL A 167 4.36 -4.31 17.80
CA VAL A 167 4.67 -5.75 17.64
C VAL A 167 4.65 -6.52 18.97
N ARG A 168 5.01 -5.90 20.11
CA ARG A 168 4.99 -6.52 21.46
C ARG A 168 3.69 -7.28 21.77
N PRO A 169 2.48 -6.68 21.69
CA PRO A 169 1.24 -7.42 21.97
C PRO A 169 0.98 -8.57 21.01
N ARG A 170 1.40 -8.44 19.74
CA ARG A 170 1.22 -9.49 18.74
C ARG A 170 2.10 -10.70 19.01
N VAL A 171 3.32 -10.47 19.48
CA VAL A 171 4.22 -11.56 19.90
C VAL A 171 3.63 -12.29 21.11
N ARG A 172 3.06 -11.57 22.09
CA ARG A 172 2.35 -12.22 23.21
C ARG A 172 1.20 -13.12 22.73
N ASP A 173 0.34 -12.62 21.84
CA ASP A 173 -0.74 -13.41 21.26
C ASP A 173 -0.20 -14.67 20.53
N LEU A 174 0.96 -14.55 19.85
CA LEU A 174 1.61 -15.67 19.17
C LEU A 174 2.18 -16.69 20.16
N CYS A 175 2.82 -16.26 21.25
CA CYS A 175 3.31 -17.15 22.31
C CYS A 175 2.16 -17.94 22.95
N GLU A 176 1.02 -17.28 23.24
CA GLU A 176 -0.17 -17.95 23.77
C GLU A 176 -0.73 -18.99 22.79
N ARG A 177 -0.70 -18.68 21.48
CA ARG A 177 -1.19 -19.59 20.44
C ARG A 177 -0.25 -20.76 20.16
N PHE A 178 1.06 -20.57 20.30
CA PHE A 178 2.11 -21.53 19.98
C PHE A 178 3.09 -21.69 21.15
N PRO A 179 2.71 -22.40 22.22
CA PRO A 179 3.56 -22.54 23.41
C PRO A 179 4.93 -23.20 23.14
N SER A 180 5.03 -24.07 22.13
CA SER A 180 6.30 -24.70 21.74
C SER A 180 7.29 -23.73 21.08
N GLU A 181 6.79 -22.68 20.43
CA GLU A 181 7.56 -21.66 19.72
C GLU A 181 7.79 -20.40 20.58
N ALA A 182 7.15 -20.31 21.75
CA ALA A 182 7.18 -19.13 22.62
C ALA A 182 8.60 -18.65 22.95
N GLY A 183 9.53 -19.56 23.28
CA GLY A 183 10.92 -19.17 23.58
C GLY A 183 11.67 -18.56 22.39
N SER A 184 11.39 -19.02 21.17
CA SER A 184 11.95 -18.44 19.95
C SER A 184 11.36 -17.05 19.67
N LEU A 185 10.03 -16.91 19.83
CA LEU A 185 9.31 -15.65 19.68
C LEU A 185 9.73 -14.59 20.70
N GLU A 186 9.93 -14.98 21.96
CA GLU A 186 10.48 -14.13 23.02
C GLU A 186 11.91 -13.69 22.70
N SER A 187 12.76 -14.63 22.28
CA SER A 187 14.12 -14.30 21.83
C SER A 187 14.13 -13.35 20.62
N ALA A 188 13.15 -13.48 19.73
CA ALA A 188 13.00 -12.63 18.56
C ALA A 188 12.63 -11.19 18.94
N ILE A 189 11.66 -11.01 19.84
CA ILE A 189 11.29 -9.67 20.31
C ILE A 189 12.42 -9.04 21.15
N ASP A 190 13.10 -9.82 21.99
CA ASP A 190 14.26 -9.33 22.75
C ASP A 190 15.38 -8.84 21.82
N ALA A 191 15.66 -9.56 20.73
CA ALA A 191 16.62 -9.12 19.72
C ALA A 191 16.16 -7.82 19.03
N LEU A 192 14.88 -7.72 18.65
CA LEU A 192 14.34 -6.49 18.06
C LEU A 192 14.42 -5.30 19.03
N GLU A 193 14.24 -5.51 20.32
CA GLU A 193 14.35 -4.46 21.33
C GLU A 193 15.81 -4.01 21.54
N ARG A 194 16.76 -4.94 21.55
CA ARG A 194 18.19 -4.63 21.67
C ARG A 194 18.73 -3.92 20.42
N ASP A 195 18.32 -4.39 19.24
CA ASP A 195 18.88 -3.97 17.96
C ASP A 195 18.03 -2.87 17.29
N ALA A 196 17.13 -2.23 18.05
CA ALA A 196 16.26 -1.18 17.56
C ALA A 196 17.08 -0.01 16.98
N PRO A 197 16.88 0.35 15.69
CA PRO A 197 17.64 1.44 15.12
C PRO A 197 17.22 2.78 15.74
N PRO A 198 18.13 3.76 15.83
CA PRO A 198 17.74 5.12 16.17
C PRO A 198 16.84 5.69 15.06
N PHE A 199 16.04 6.70 15.41
CA PHE A 199 15.33 7.46 14.37
C PHE A 199 16.36 8.16 13.47
N PRO A 200 16.25 8.05 12.13
CA PRO A 200 17.25 8.62 11.23
C PRO A 200 17.32 10.14 11.35
N SER A 201 18.52 10.69 11.23
CA SER A 201 18.75 12.14 11.24
C SER A 201 18.10 12.85 10.04
N ALA A 202 17.99 12.14 8.92
CA ALA A 202 17.29 12.57 7.71
C ALA A 202 16.22 11.52 7.34
N PRO A 203 15.01 11.60 7.91
CA PRO A 203 13.93 10.70 7.53
C PRO A 203 13.39 11.03 6.13
N SER A 204 12.83 10.03 5.47
CA SER A 204 12.25 10.12 4.12
C SER A 204 10.73 10.06 4.16
N PHE A 205 10.11 10.54 3.09
CA PHE A 205 8.74 10.17 2.76
C PHE A 205 8.69 8.65 2.49
N VAL A 206 7.98 7.91 3.33
CA VAL A 206 7.78 6.46 3.20
C VAL A 206 6.32 6.17 2.89
N HIS A 207 6.09 5.13 2.09
CA HIS A 207 4.78 4.59 1.77
C HIS A 207 4.13 3.88 2.97
N GLY A 208 4.93 3.16 3.78
CA GLY A 208 4.51 2.52 5.04
C GLY A 208 3.75 1.20 4.89
N ASP A 209 3.49 0.76 3.65
CA ASP A 209 3.00 -0.59 3.32
C ASP A 209 3.45 -1.01 1.90
N PHE A 210 4.67 -0.65 1.51
CA PHE A 210 5.15 -0.91 0.16
C PHE A 210 5.35 -2.41 -0.09
N GLY A 211 4.69 -2.96 -1.11
CA GLY A 211 4.83 -4.37 -1.49
C GLY A 211 3.88 -4.81 -2.59
N PRO A 212 3.99 -6.05 -3.11
CA PRO A 212 3.38 -6.45 -4.37
C PRO A 212 1.87 -6.25 -4.47
N ALA A 213 1.13 -6.30 -3.35
CA ALA A 213 -0.31 -6.08 -3.33
C ALA A 213 -0.73 -4.62 -3.64
N ASN A 214 0.18 -3.67 -3.41
CA ASN A 214 -0.02 -2.24 -3.61
C ASN A 214 0.68 -1.73 -4.87
N LEU A 215 1.18 -2.63 -5.72
CA LEU A 215 1.90 -2.29 -6.94
C LEU A 215 1.21 -2.91 -8.15
N LEU A 216 1.14 -2.14 -9.24
CA LEU A 216 0.82 -2.65 -10.57
C LEU A 216 1.99 -2.43 -11.51
N TRP A 217 2.02 -3.22 -12.58
CA TRP A 217 2.92 -3.04 -13.70
C TRP A 217 2.16 -2.52 -14.91
N ARG A 218 2.60 -1.39 -15.47
CA ARG A 218 1.98 -0.80 -16.65
C ARG A 218 3.05 -0.22 -17.56
N ALA A 219 3.16 -0.77 -18.78
CA ALA A 219 3.98 -0.22 -19.86
C ALA A 219 5.43 0.13 -19.44
N GLY A 220 6.07 -0.69 -18.62
CA GLY A 220 7.46 -0.44 -18.16
C GLY A 220 7.59 0.36 -16.86
N HIS A 221 6.47 0.79 -16.27
CA HIS A 221 6.44 1.58 -15.04
C HIS A 221 5.74 0.82 -13.91
N VAL A 222 6.19 1.10 -12.68
CA VAL A 222 5.49 0.71 -11.46
C VAL A 222 4.40 1.73 -11.19
N VAL A 223 3.17 1.26 -10.99
CA VAL A 223 2.09 2.07 -10.44
C VAL A 223 1.98 1.78 -8.95
N VAL A 224 2.13 2.80 -8.11
CA VAL A 224 2.06 2.66 -6.65
C VAL A 224 0.68 3.08 -6.19
N LEU A 225 0.02 2.19 -5.45
CA LEU A 225 -1.32 2.36 -4.92
C LEU A 225 -1.30 2.41 -3.40
N ASP A 226 -2.36 2.96 -2.81
CA ASP A 226 -2.63 2.88 -1.37
C ASP A 226 -1.64 3.57 -0.42
N PHE A 227 -1.56 4.89 -0.53
CA PHE A 227 -0.77 5.76 0.37
C PHE A 227 -1.41 5.97 1.77
N ASP A 228 -2.35 5.13 2.20
CA ASP A 228 -3.07 5.33 3.46
C ASP A 228 -2.17 5.28 4.71
N LYS A 229 -1.02 4.60 4.59
CA LYS A 229 -0.01 4.47 5.66
C LYS A 229 1.22 5.34 5.46
N CYS A 230 1.22 6.23 4.46
CA CYS A 230 2.38 7.05 4.19
C CYS A 230 2.72 7.96 5.38
N ALA A 231 4.01 8.17 5.59
CA ALA A 231 4.53 8.87 6.75
C ALA A 231 5.91 9.45 6.44
N LEU A 232 6.41 10.26 7.35
CA LEU A 232 7.84 10.52 7.50
C LEU A 232 8.46 9.36 8.30
N GLY A 233 9.58 8.81 7.87
CA GLY A 233 10.19 7.70 8.59
C GLY A 233 11.50 7.21 7.99
N ASP A 234 11.94 6.07 8.48
CA ASP A 234 13.12 5.39 7.97
C ASP A 234 12.85 4.76 6.60
N PRO A 235 13.58 5.10 5.52
CA PRO A 235 13.43 4.44 4.21
C PRO A 235 13.62 2.92 4.26
N ALA A 236 14.38 2.41 5.24
CA ALA A 236 14.56 0.98 5.46
C ALA A 236 13.23 0.27 5.79
N CYS A 237 12.21 0.99 6.29
CA CYS A 237 10.93 0.39 6.64
C CYS A 237 10.15 -0.11 5.43
N ASP A 238 10.18 0.60 4.30
CA ASP A 238 9.53 0.17 3.06
C ASP A 238 10.27 -0.98 2.39
N LEU A 239 11.61 -0.96 2.42
CA LEU A 239 12.45 -2.05 1.91
C LEU A 239 12.26 -3.32 2.74
N GLY A 240 12.28 -3.23 4.07
CA GLY A 240 12.00 -4.35 4.97
C GLY A 240 10.60 -4.91 4.76
N ASN A 241 9.59 -4.05 4.59
CA ASN A 241 8.22 -4.49 4.32
C ASN A 241 8.08 -5.16 2.94
N LEU A 242 8.79 -4.66 1.92
CA LEU A 242 8.84 -5.28 0.60
C LEU A 242 9.48 -6.66 0.68
N PHE A 243 10.66 -6.80 1.29
CA PHE A 243 11.37 -8.07 1.36
C PHE A 243 10.63 -9.12 2.18
N ALA A 244 10.02 -8.74 3.31
CA ALA A 244 9.14 -9.64 4.06
C ALA A 244 7.96 -10.16 3.19
N GLN A 245 7.40 -9.31 2.33
CA GLN A 245 6.29 -9.69 1.45
C GLN A 245 6.74 -10.53 0.24
N LEU A 246 7.93 -10.26 -0.31
CA LEU A 246 8.53 -11.08 -1.35
C LEU A 246 8.92 -12.46 -0.80
N PHE A 247 9.52 -12.53 0.38
CA PHE A 247 9.81 -13.78 1.08
C PHE A 247 8.52 -14.58 1.31
N ARG A 248 7.47 -13.96 1.83
CA ARG A 248 6.16 -14.60 1.97
C ARG A 248 5.58 -15.09 0.63
N THR A 249 5.89 -14.41 -0.48
CA THR A 249 5.46 -14.84 -1.82
C THR A 249 6.16 -16.12 -2.26
N THR A 250 7.40 -16.39 -1.85
CA THR A 250 8.09 -17.66 -2.17
C THR A 250 7.41 -18.86 -1.52
N ILE A 251 6.80 -18.66 -0.34
CA ILE A 251 6.06 -19.70 0.38
C ILE A 251 4.68 -19.87 -0.24
N LYS A 252 3.97 -18.76 -0.46
CA LYS A 252 2.58 -18.79 -0.93
C LYS A 252 2.45 -19.19 -2.41
N ARG A 253 3.39 -18.74 -3.24
CA ARG A 253 3.40 -18.85 -4.70
C ARG A 253 4.84 -19.11 -5.21
N PRO A 254 5.46 -20.25 -4.83
CA PRO A 254 6.85 -20.56 -5.20
C PRO A 254 7.08 -20.56 -6.71
N GLU A 255 6.05 -20.81 -7.51
CA GLU A 255 6.13 -20.76 -8.97
C GLU A 255 6.34 -19.35 -9.52
N ILE A 256 5.96 -18.30 -8.77
CA ILE A 256 6.13 -16.89 -9.15
C ILE A 256 7.52 -16.40 -8.77
N LEU A 257 7.98 -16.71 -7.55
CA LEU A 257 9.26 -16.22 -7.04
C LEU A 257 10.07 -17.36 -6.45
N ARG A 258 11.00 -17.89 -7.26
CA ARG A 258 11.88 -19.00 -6.87
C ARG A 258 13.19 -18.53 -6.23
N ASP A 259 13.83 -17.52 -6.84
CA ASP A 259 15.13 -17.00 -6.41
C ASP A 259 14.97 -15.67 -5.67
N PHE A 260 14.60 -15.76 -4.39
CA PHE A 260 14.48 -14.59 -3.52
C PHE A 260 15.82 -13.87 -3.29
N PRO A 261 16.97 -14.54 -3.09
CA PRO A 261 18.26 -13.86 -2.99
C PRO A 261 18.57 -12.96 -4.18
N SER A 262 18.38 -13.45 -5.41
CA SER A 262 18.60 -12.65 -6.64
C SER A 262 17.61 -11.49 -6.75
N ALA A 263 16.33 -11.72 -6.41
CA ALA A 263 15.32 -10.66 -6.37
C ALA A 263 15.69 -9.54 -5.36
N ARG A 264 16.07 -9.93 -4.15
CA ARG A 264 16.52 -9.00 -3.09
C ARG A 264 17.72 -8.19 -3.56
N ALA A 265 18.74 -8.86 -4.10
CA ALA A 265 19.94 -8.20 -4.60
C ALA A 265 19.62 -7.21 -5.73
N THR A 266 18.75 -7.58 -6.68
CA THR A 266 18.36 -6.71 -7.81
C THR A 266 17.62 -5.45 -7.34
N VAL A 267 16.65 -5.59 -6.44
CA VAL A 267 15.94 -4.45 -5.86
C VAL A 267 16.91 -3.53 -5.13
N LEU A 268 17.75 -4.09 -4.25
CA LEU A 268 18.66 -3.34 -3.40
C LEU A 268 19.74 -2.60 -4.22
N GLN A 269 20.36 -3.28 -5.19
CA GLN A 269 21.33 -2.66 -6.09
C GLN A 269 20.72 -1.49 -6.88
N SER A 270 19.48 -1.66 -7.37
CA SER A 270 18.78 -0.58 -8.05
C SER A 270 18.46 0.58 -7.11
N TYR A 271 17.98 0.29 -5.90
CA TYR A 271 17.69 1.31 -4.90
C TYR A 271 18.93 2.14 -4.52
N ILE A 272 20.03 1.47 -4.17
CA ILE A 272 21.30 2.11 -3.78
C ILE A 272 21.85 2.99 -4.91
N ARG A 273 21.74 2.54 -6.17
CA ARG A 273 22.21 3.30 -7.33
C ARG A 273 21.58 4.70 -7.44
N TRP A 274 20.35 4.88 -6.95
CA TRP A 274 19.59 6.13 -7.04
C TRP A 274 19.42 6.83 -5.69
N SER A 275 20.10 6.36 -4.65
CA SER A 275 19.97 6.86 -3.29
C SER A 275 21.32 7.35 -2.74
N PRO A 276 21.32 8.24 -1.74
CA PRO A 276 22.55 8.58 -1.01
C PRO A 276 23.19 7.34 -0.37
N ILE A 277 24.50 7.41 -0.12
CA ILE A 277 25.23 6.35 0.57
C ILE A 277 24.74 6.24 2.01
N ASP A 278 24.46 5.01 2.43
CA ASP A 278 23.94 4.69 3.75
C ASP A 278 24.54 3.35 4.21
N SER A 279 25.53 3.40 5.10
CA SER A 279 26.31 2.22 5.52
C SER A 279 25.52 1.27 6.42
N ASP A 280 24.49 1.77 7.10
CA ASP A 280 23.71 1.00 8.08
C ASP A 280 22.36 0.56 7.50
N LEU A 281 22.13 0.78 6.21
CA LEU A 281 20.86 0.47 5.55
C LEU A 281 20.48 -1.02 5.70
N ASP A 282 21.42 -1.93 5.48
CA ASP A 282 21.15 -3.37 5.47
C ASP A 282 20.70 -3.90 6.84
N SER A 283 21.32 -3.42 7.93
CA SER A 283 20.95 -3.83 9.29
C SER A 283 19.56 -3.30 9.66
N ARG A 284 19.24 -2.06 9.27
CA ARG A 284 17.90 -1.47 9.47
C ARG A 284 16.83 -2.18 8.64
N ILE A 285 17.14 -2.54 7.39
CA ILE A 285 16.23 -3.33 6.54
C ILE A 285 15.91 -4.66 7.22
N ALA A 286 16.93 -5.38 7.71
CA ALA A 286 16.74 -6.68 8.37
C ALA A 286 15.86 -6.55 9.63
N TRP A 287 16.05 -5.47 10.40
CA TRP A 287 15.21 -5.18 11.56
C TRP A 287 13.74 -4.97 11.18
N TYR A 288 13.46 -4.10 10.20
CA TYR A 288 12.09 -3.85 9.73
C TYR A 288 11.45 -5.05 9.03
N GLU A 289 12.24 -5.87 8.33
CA GLU A 289 11.81 -7.12 7.72
C GLU A 289 11.29 -8.09 8.77
N ARG A 290 12.06 -8.33 9.84
CA ARG A 290 11.65 -9.20 10.95
C ARG A 290 10.39 -8.70 11.66
N VAL A 291 10.32 -7.40 11.96
CA VAL A 291 9.08 -6.82 12.52
C VAL A 291 7.88 -7.04 11.59
N THR A 292 8.09 -6.88 10.28
CA THR A 292 7.03 -7.10 9.30
C THR A 292 6.60 -8.57 9.25
N LEU A 293 7.53 -9.51 9.30
CA LEU A 293 7.22 -10.95 9.32
C LEU A 293 6.33 -11.31 10.52
N LEU A 294 6.71 -10.91 11.74
CA LEU A 294 5.91 -11.10 12.95
C LEU A 294 4.49 -10.51 12.81
N ARG A 295 4.39 -9.28 12.26
CA ARG A 295 3.08 -8.65 11.97
C ARG A 295 2.26 -9.44 10.96
N LYS A 296 2.88 -10.00 9.92
CA LYS A 296 2.17 -10.77 8.87
C LYS A 296 1.74 -12.14 9.39
N ILE A 297 2.57 -12.82 10.19
CA ILE A 297 2.23 -14.07 10.88
C ILE A 297 1.01 -13.83 11.78
N HIS A 298 1.06 -12.83 12.65
CA HIS A 298 -0.09 -12.45 13.49
C HIS A 298 -1.33 -12.13 12.64
N GLY A 299 -1.18 -11.30 11.61
CA GLY A 299 -2.27 -10.94 10.72
C GLY A 299 -2.88 -12.12 9.95
N LEU A 300 -2.12 -13.17 9.65
CA LEU A 300 -2.64 -14.38 9.00
C LEU A 300 -3.58 -15.16 9.93
N LEU A 301 -3.23 -15.22 11.21
CA LEU A 301 -3.90 -16.01 12.25
C LEU A 301 -5.07 -15.29 12.91
N PHE A 302 -4.93 -14.00 13.19
CA PHE A 302 -5.86 -13.25 14.04
C PHE A 302 -6.74 -12.25 13.27
N SER A 303 -6.48 -11.98 11.99
CA SER A 303 -7.25 -10.98 11.23
C SER A 303 -8.67 -11.47 10.90
N LYS A 304 -9.66 -10.66 11.31
CA LYS A 304 -11.10 -10.84 11.02
C LYS A 304 -11.57 -10.18 9.72
N SER A 305 -10.72 -9.38 9.07
CA SER A 305 -11.07 -8.62 7.86
C SER A 305 -10.69 -9.33 6.55
N ARG A 306 -10.44 -10.64 6.63
CA ARG A 306 -10.02 -11.49 5.50
C ARG A 306 -11.13 -12.50 5.21
N ASP A 307 -11.00 -13.17 4.07
CA ASP A 307 -11.91 -14.25 3.66
C ASP A 307 -12.14 -15.25 4.81
N PRO A 308 -13.38 -15.34 5.35
CA PRO A 308 -13.70 -16.22 6.46
C PRO A 308 -13.96 -17.67 6.01
N HIS A 309 -13.90 -17.96 4.71
CA HIS A 309 -14.15 -19.31 4.20
C HIS A 309 -13.16 -20.32 4.83
N PRO A 310 -13.63 -21.49 5.31
CA PRO A 310 -12.79 -22.41 6.10
C PRO A 310 -11.49 -22.83 5.40
N GLU A 311 -11.52 -23.00 4.09
CA GLU A 311 -10.32 -23.34 3.30
C GLU A 311 -9.32 -22.17 3.27
N ALA A 312 -9.79 -20.95 3.04
CA ALA A 312 -8.95 -19.76 3.09
C ALA A 312 -8.35 -19.53 4.49
N VAL A 313 -9.08 -19.86 5.56
CA VAL A 313 -8.58 -19.84 6.94
C VAL A 313 -7.47 -20.88 7.13
N ARG A 314 -7.69 -22.13 6.71
CA ARG A 314 -6.68 -23.20 6.81
C ARG A 314 -5.40 -22.86 6.06
N GLN A 315 -5.52 -22.36 4.83
CA GLN A 315 -4.37 -21.96 4.02
C GLN A 315 -3.55 -20.85 4.70
N ARG A 316 -4.22 -19.84 5.27
CA ARG A 316 -3.54 -18.77 6.02
C ARG A 316 -2.84 -19.27 7.29
N GLN A 317 -3.47 -20.20 8.01
CA GLN A 317 -2.87 -20.81 9.19
C GLN A 317 -1.64 -21.66 8.83
N ALA A 318 -1.71 -22.44 7.75
CA ALA A 318 -0.58 -23.21 7.24
C ALA A 318 0.58 -22.29 6.82
N GLU A 319 0.28 -21.21 6.10
CA GLU A 319 1.26 -20.18 5.72
C GLU A 319 1.94 -19.54 6.94
N ALA A 320 1.16 -19.22 7.98
CA ALA A 320 1.70 -18.64 9.22
C ALA A 320 2.63 -19.61 9.96
N VAL A 321 2.29 -20.90 10.03
CA VAL A 321 3.13 -21.93 10.64
C VAL A 321 4.43 -22.14 9.85
N GLN A 322 4.37 -22.07 8.51
CA GLN A 322 5.57 -22.15 7.68
C GLN A 322 6.50 -20.96 7.93
N LEU A 323 5.95 -19.74 7.98
CA LEU A 323 6.71 -18.52 8.28
C LEU A 323 7.37 -18.58 9.67
N LEU A 324 6.64 -19.03 10.69
CA LEU A 324 7.17 -19.19 12.05
C LEU A 324 8.35 -20.17 12.16
N ARG A 325 8.43 -21.15 11.26
CA ARG A 325 9.51 -22.16 11.25
C ARG A 325 10.73 -21.75 10.45
N MET A 326 10.66 -20.64 9.72
CA MET A 326 11.74 -20.13 8.86
C MET A 326 12.42 -18.88 9.44
N GLU A 327 11.85 -18.28 10.50
CA GLU A 327 12.54 -17.29 11.36
C GLU A 327 13.44 -17.98 12.39
#